data_AF-A4J1A7-F1
#
_entry.id   AF-A4J1A7-F1
#
_cell.length_a   1.000
_cell.length_b   1.000
_cell.length_c   1.000
_cell.angle_alpha   90.00
_cell.angle_beta   90.00
_cell.angle_gamma   90.00
#
_symmetry.space_group_name_H-M   'P 1'
#
loop_
_entity.id
_entity.type
_entity.pdbx_description
1 polymer ?
#
loop_
_entity_poly.entity_id
_entity_poly.type
_entity_poly.pdbx_seq_one_letter_code
_entity_poly.pdbx_strand_id
1 'polypeptide(L)'
;MKDISPSIFTNSVIYFFIGLTVLLGINFFDYRRLKVYGFNLYAGTIFIWLMLLGLGKTFINGKPYLNLGFININYIDVTPVLLTIAVAGIFLNKDWAKPNWFVSTVFLLIVPNILYIGSSSVASAIIYTVVYLILMVLSGARKNSMLA
;
A
#
# COMPACT_ATOMS: atom_id res chain seq x y z
N MET A 1 -31.87 14.95 25.73
CA MET A 1 -30.48 14.45 25.75
C MET A 1 -29.88 14.79 24.40
N LYS A 2 -28.83 15.62 24.38
CA LYS A 2 -28.22 16.16 23.16
C LYS A 2 -27.02 15.27 22.88
N ASP A 3 -27.14 14.35 21.93
CA ASP A 3 -26.06 13.42 21.60
C ASP A 3 -24.83 14.24 21.18
N ILE A 4 -23.79 14.12 21.99
CA ILE A 4 -22.54 14.85 21.87
C ILE A 4 -21.83 14.27 20.66
N SER A 5 -21.99 14.89 19.49
CA SER A 5 -21.01 14.73 18.42
C SER A 5 -19.68 15.21 19.01
N PRO A 6 -18.64 14.37 19.11
CA PRO A 6 -17.32 14.87 19.49
C PRO A 6 -17.00 16.04 18.55
N SER A 7 -16.55 17.16 19.11
CA SER A 7 -16.05 18.25 18.27
C SER A 7 -15.00 17.66 17.32
N ILE A 8 -14.97 18.11 16.06
CA ILE A 8 -13.98 17.62 15.06
C ILE A 8 -12.57 17.60 15.66
N PHE A 9 -12.27 18.59 16.49
CA PHE A 9 -11.05 18.69 17.29
C PHE A 9 -10.78 17.46 18.17
N THR A 10 -11.76 17.00 18.95
CA THR A 10 -11.61 15.81 19.82
C THR A 10 -11.26 14.57 19.00
N ASN A 11 -11.94 14.35 17.87
CA ASN A 11 -11.65 13.22 16.99
C ASN A 11 -10.25 13.34 16.37
N SER A 12 -9.84 14.54 15.94
CA SER A 12 -8.49 14.77 15.42
C SER A 12 -7.41 14.45 16.44
N VAL A 13 -7.60 14.82 17.72
CA VAL A 13 -6.67 14.50 18.81
C VAL A 13 -6.58 12.99 19.03
N ILE A 14 -7.72 12.27 19.02
CA ILE A 14 -7.73 10.81 19.16
C ILE A 14 -6.97 10.14 18.01
N TYR A 15 -7.26 10.52 16.76
CA TYR A 15 -6.56 9.96 15.60
C TYR A 15 -5.06 10.30 15.57
N PHE A 16 -4.67 11.47 16.08
CA PHE A 16 -3.27 11.83 16.25
C PHE A 16 -2.55 10.87 17.21
N PHE A 17 -3.11 10.60 18.38
CA PHE A 17 -2.50 9.67 19.34
C PHE A 17 -2.51 8.22 18.85
N ILE A 18 -3.54 7.79 18.12
CA ILE A 18 -3.56 6.48 17.44
C ILE A 18 -2.40 6.40 16.44
N GLY A 19 -2.25 7.40 15.56
CA GLY A 19 -1.16 7.47 14.58
C GLY A 19 0.22 7.48 15.24
N LEU A 20 0.39 8.26 16.30
CA LEU A 20 1.65 8.32 17.07
C LEU A 20 1.99 6.95 17.69
N THR A 21 0.99 6.27 18.26
CA THR A 21 1.17 4.94 18.85
C THR A 21 1.57 3.92 17.78
N VAL A 22 0.94 3.97 16.60
CA VAL A 22 1.31 3.12 15.46
C VAL A 22 2.74 3.39 15.00
N LEU A 23 3.13 4.66 14.87
CA LEU A 23 4.50 5.04 14.49
C LEU A 23 5.55 4.53 15.50
N LEU A 24 5.30 4.73 16.79
CA LEU A 24 6.17 4.22 17.85
C LEU A 24 6.23 2.69 17.84
N GLY A 25 5.09 2.03 17.63
CA GLY A 25 5.01 0.57 17.51
C GLY A 25 5.84 0.02 16.34
N ILE A 26 5.79 0.68 15.18
CA ILE A 26 6.57 0.29 14.00
C ILE A 26 8.08 0.41 14.26
N ASN A 27 8.54 1.37 15.07
CA ASN A 27 9.97 1.50 15.40
C ASN A 27 10.52 0.31 16.19
N PHE A 28 9.68 -0.39 16.96
CA PHE A 28 10.08 -1.63 17.64
C PHE A 28 10.08 -2.84 16.70
N PHE A 29 9.52 -2.72 15.51
CA PHE A 29 9.47 -3.80 14.53
C PHE A 29 10.79 -3.86 13.74
N ASP A 30 11.46 -5.01 13.79
CA ASP A 30 12.71 -5.21 13.05
C ASP A 30 12.44 -5.18 11.54
N TYR A 31 12.84 -4.09 10.88
CA TYR A 31 12.72 -3.89 9.44
C TYR A 31 13.38 -5.02 8.63
N ARG A 32 14.40 -5.71 9.17
CA ARG A 32 15.04 -6.84 8.49
C ARG A 32 14.07 -8.01 8.26
N ARG A 33 13.14 -8.23 9.20
CA ARG A 33 12.12 -9.29 9.08
C ARG A 33 11.12 -8.97 7.99
N LEU A 34 10.79 -7.69 7.80
CA LEU A 34 9.80 -7.24 6.82
C LEU A 34 10.25 -7.47 5.37
N LYS A 35 11.57 -7.51 5.11
CA LYS A 35 12.11 -7.82 3.77
C LYS A 35 11.65 -9.18 3.24
N VAL A 36 11.57 -10.19 4.10
CA VAL A 36 11.22 -11.57 3.70
C VAL A 36 9.73 -11.69 3.35
N TYR A 37 8.88 -10.86 3.96
CA TYR A 37 7.44 -10.89 3.78
C TYR A 37 6.91 -9.96 2.68
N GLY A 38 7.79 -9.40 1.83
CA GLY A 38 7.38 -8.43 0.79
C GLY A 38 6.26 -8.96 -0.12
N PHE A 39 6.37 -10.21 -0.60
CA PHE A 39 5.33 -10.83 -1.42
C PHE A 39 4.02 -11.06 -0.64
N ASN A 40 4.11 -11.53 0.60
CA ASN A 40 2.93 -11.76 1.45
C ASN A 40 2.19 -10.44 1.74
N LEU A 41 2.94 -9.36 1.99
CA LEU A 41 2.38 -8.03 2.20
C LEU A 41 1.71 -7.50 0.93
N TYR A 42 2.34 -7.69 -0.24
CA TYR A 42 1.75 -7.33 -1.53
C TYR A 42 0.44 -8.08 -1.76
N ALA A 43 0.48 -9.42 -1.68
CA ALA A 43 -0.66 -10.29 -1.91
C ALA A 43 -1.80 -10.00 -0.92
N GLY A 44 -1.49 -9.82 0.36
CA GLY A 44 -2.46 -9.44 1.38
C GLY A 44 -3.08 -8.07 1.11
N THR A 45 -2.27 -7.10 0.67
CA THR A 45 -2.78 -5.76 0.34
C THR A 45 -3.78 -5.81 -0.81
N ILE A 46 -3.43 -6.52 -1.90
CA ILE A 46 -4.30 -6.74 -3.06
C ILE A 46 -5.55 -7.54 -2.68
N PHE A 47 -5.39 -8.59 -1.89
CA PHE A 47 -6.51 -9.45 -1.48
C PHE A 47 -7.57 -8.68 -0.70
N ILE A 48 -7.16 -7.91 0.32
CA ILE A 48 -8.10 -7.07 1.08
C ILE A 48 -8.75 -6.04 0.15
N TRP A 49 -7.99 -5.43 -0.76
CA TRP A 49 -8.54 -4.46 -1.71
C TRP A 49 -9.63 -5.08 -2.61
N LEU A 50 -9.35 -6.24 -3.21
CA LEU A 50 -10.32 -6.98 -4.02
C LEU A 50 -11.55 -7.38 -3.19
N MET A 51 -11.34 -7.82 -1.95
CA MET A 51 -12.44 -8.14 -1.02
C MET A 51 -13.32 -6.92 -0.78
N LEU A 52 -12.73 -5.73 -0.61
CA LEU A 52 -13.47 -4.49 -0.42
C LEU A 52 -14.22 -4.06 -1.69
N LEU A 53 -13.68 -4.28 -2.88
CA LEU A 53 -14.39 -3.99 -4.13
C LEU A 53 -15.56 -4.95 -4.38
N GLY A 54 -15.41 -6.23 -4.01
CA GLY A 54 -16.45 -7.25 -4.24
C GLY A 54 -17.50 -7.37 -3.13
N LEU A 55 -17.10 -7.22 -1.86
CA LEU A 55 -17.95 -7.46 -0.68
C LEU A 55 -18.11 -6.22 0.21
N GLY A 56 -17.36 -5.15 -0.06
CA GLY A 56 -17.42 -3.92 0.72
C GLY A 56 -18.81 -3.28 0.60
N LYS A 57 -19.34 -2.82 1.74
CA LYS A 57 -20.65 -2.16 1.81
C LYS A 57 -20.55 -0.64 1.95
N THR A 58 -19.35 -0.13 2.19
CA THR A 58 -19.10 1.29 2.48
C THR A 58 -18.26 1.88 1.36
N PHE A 59 -18.87 2.76 0.57
CA PHE A 59 -18.19 3.53 -0.47
C PHE A 59 -18.38 5.02 -0.18
N ILE A 60 -17.30 5.78 -0.21
CA ILE A 60 -17.34 7.24 -0.08
C ILE A 60 -16.60 7.81 -1.28
N ASN A 61 -17.29 8.61 -2.09
CA ASN A 61 -16.77 9.17 -3.34
C ASN A 61 -16.17 8.11 -4.29
N GLY A 62 -16.83 6.95 -4.41
CA GLY A 62 -16.38 5.84 -5.26
C GLY A 62 -15.18 5.05 -4.73
N LYS A 63 -14.61 5.43 -3.58
CA LYS A 63 -13.55 4.67 -2.90
C LYS A 63 -14.16 3.68 -1.91
N PRO A 64 -13.78 2.40 -1.92
CA PRO A 64 -14.21 1.46 -0.88
C PRO A 64 -13.48 1.74 0.44
N TYR A 65 -14.23 1.68 1.54
CA TYR A 65 -13.72 1.85 2.90
C TYR A 65 -13.75 0.50 3.63
N LEU A 66 -12.69 0.25 4.40
CA LEU A 66 -12.66 -0.87 5.33
C LEU A 66 -13.44 -0.46 6.58
N ASN A 67 -14.65 -0.97 6.70
CA ASN A 67 -15.52 -0.74 7.84
C ASN A 67 -15.32 -1.89 8.85
N LEU A 68 -14.75 -1.57 10.01
CA LEU A 68 -14.53 -2.50 11.13
C LEU A 68 -15.64 -2.41 12.21
N GLY A 69 -16.76 -1.75 11.90
CA GLY A 69 -17.88 -1.48 12.79
C GLY A 69 -17.69 -0.20 13.61
N PHE A 70 -16.56 -0.09 14.34
CA PHE A 70 -16.25 1.07 15.19
C PHE A 70 -15.39 2.13 14.49
N ILE A 71 -14.72 1.78 13.38
CA ILE A 71 -13.88 2.68 12.60
C ILE A 71 -14.05 2.42 11.10
N ASN A 72 -14.02 3.49 10.33
CA ASN A 72 -13.98 3.45 8.87
C ASN A 72 -12.59 3.87 8.41
N ILE A 73 -11.87 2.95 7.80
CA ILE A 73 -10.51 3.20 7.29
C ILE A 73 -10.60 3.38 5.78
N ASN A 74 -10.08 4.51 5.29
CA ASN A 74 -9.87 4.70 3.85
C ASN A 74 -8.69 3.83 3.41
N TYR A 75 -8.98 2.58 3.08
CA TYR A 75 -7.97 1.58 2.78
C TYR A 75 -7.15 1.98 1.52
N ILE A 76 -7.80 2.60 0.54
CA ILE A 76 -7.19 3.04 -0.72
C ILE A 76 -6.06 4.06 -0.52
N ASP A 77 -6.20 4.93 0.48
CA ASP A 77 -5.18 5.94 0.76
C ASP A 77 -4.03 5.38 1.63
N VAL A 78 -4.21 4.21 2.24
CA VAL A 78 -3.17 3.47 2.98
C VAL A 78 -2.35 2.57 2.06
N THR A 79 -2.94 2.07 0.97
CA THR A 79 -2.28 1.10 0.07
C THR A 79 -0.97 1.59 -0.57
N PRO A 80 -0.73 2.88 -0.91
CA PRO A 80 0.57 3.30 -1.44
C PRO A 80 1.73 2.98 -0.49
N VAL A 81 1.55 3.16 0.81
CA VAL A 81 2.57 2.88 1.82
C VAL A 81 2.82 1.37 1.92
N LEU A 82 1.75 0.57 2.02
CA LEU A 82 1.85 -0.89 2.13
C LEU A 82 2.52 -1.50 0.89
N LEU A 83 2.10 -1.08 -0.30
CA LEU A 83 2.67 -1.55 -1.57
C LEU A 83 4.12 -1.09 -1.74
N THR A 84 4.48 0.11 -1.29
CA THR A 84 5.87 0.60 -1.31
C THR A 84 6.78 -0.32 -0.49
N ILE A 85 6.39 -0.64 0.74
CA ILE A 85 7.12 -1.55 1.62
C ILE A 85 7.23 -2.93 0.98
N ALA A 86 6.11 -3.42 0.42
CA ALA A 86 6.04 -4.73 -0.21
C ALA A 86 6.97 -4.85 -1.42
N VAL A 87 6.91 -3.88 -2.34
CA VAL A 87 7.77 -3.82 -3.54
C VAL A 87 9.23 -3.66 -3.17
N ALA A 88 9.55 -2.83 -2.18
CA ALA A 88 10.92 -2.71 -1.69
C ALA A 88 11.47 -4.06 -1.20
N GLY A 89 10.69 -4.81 -0.43
CA GLY A 89 11.05 -6.16 0.01
C GLY A 89 11.21 -7.15 -1.15
N ILE A 90 10.30 -7.12 -2.14
CA ILE A 90 10.37 -7.98 -3.33
C ILE A 90 11.62 -7.67 -4.16
N PHE A 91 11.91 -6.39 -4.41
CA PHE A 91 13.03 -5.96 -5.24
C PHE A 91 14.38 -6.24 -4.59
N LEU A 92 14.49 -6.13 -3.27
CA LEU A 92 15.71 -6.47 -2.55
C LEU A 92 16.09 -7.96 -2.64
N ASN A 93 15.10 -8.84 -2.78
CA ASN A 93 15.30 -10.29 -2.91
C ASN A 93 15.24 -10.78 -4.37
N LYS A 94 15.08 -9.87 -5.34
CA LYS A 94 14.91 -10.22 -6.75
C LYS A 94 16.27 -10.46 -7.40
N ASP A 95 16.39 -11.59 -8.08
CA ASP A 95 17.49 -11.85 -9.00
C ASP A 95 17.18 -11.24 -10.37
N TRP A 96 17.89 -10.16 -10.71
CA TRP A 96 17.73 -9.39 -11.96
C TRP A 96 18.43 -10.04 -13.16
N ALA A 97 19.18 -11.13 -12.98
CA ALA A 97 19.81 -11.86 -14.08
C ALA A 97 18.84 -12.84 -14.78
N LYS A 98 17.70 -13.17 -14.14
CA LYS A 98 16.73 -14.13 -14.71
C LYS A 98 15.88 -13.49 -15.80
N PRO A 99 15.72 -14.11 -16.98
CA PRO A 99 15.05 -13.50 -18.14
C PRO A 99 13.57 -13.14 -17.92
N ASN A 100 12.90 -13.75 -16.95
CA ASN A 100 11.50 -13.47 -16.62
C ASN A 100 11.31 -12.30 -15.63
N TRP A 101 12.37 -11.56 -15.27
CA TRP A 101 12.30 -10.46 -14.31
C TRP A 101 11.31 -9.37 -14.76
N PHE A 102 11.28 -9.07 -16.06
CA PHE A 102 10.46 -7.99 -16.62
C PHE A 102 8.97 -8.27 -16.44
N VAL A 103 8.52 -9.45 -16.81
CA VAL A 103 7.10 -9.84 -16.68
C VAL A 103 6.66 -9.77 -15.22
N SER A 104 7.42 -10.37 -14.30
CA SER A 104 7.06 -10.36 -12.87
C SER A 104 7.00 -8.95 -12.28
N THR A 105 7.85 -8.04 -12.72
CA THR A 105 7.91 -6.68 -12.17
C THR A 105 6.81 -5.80 -12.77
N VAL A 106 6.57 -5.87 -14.07
CA VAL A 106 5.45 -5.17 -14.72
C VAL A 106 4.10 -5.52 -14.06
N PHE A 107 3.88 -6.78 -13.67
CA PHE A 107 2.68 -7.16 -12.91
C PHE A 107 2.52 -6.42 -11.58
N LEU A 108 3.62 -6.18 -10.85
CA LEU A 108 3.61 -5.45 -9.59
C LEU A 108 3.21 -3.98 -9.77
N LEU A 109 3.42 -3.42 -10.96
CA LEU A 109 2.99 -2.05 -11.29
C LEU A 109 1.57 -2.00 -11.84
N ILE A 110 1.22 -2.87 -12.78
CA ILE A 110 -0.06 -2.80 -13.50
C ILE A 110 -1.22 -3.13 -12.57
N VAL A 111 -1.12 -4.20 -11.77
CA VAL A 111 -2.24 -4.68 -10.95
C VAL A 111 -2.74 -3.59 -9.99
N PRO A 112 -1.89 -2.90 -9.20
CA PRO A 112 -2.38 -1.85 -8.30
C PRO A 112 -2.92 -0.64 -9.06
N ASN A 113 -2.33 -0.27 -10.20
CA ASN A 113 -2.81 0.85 -11.01
C ASN A 113 -4.21 0.61 -11.56
N ILE A 114 -4.51 -0.61 -12.04
CA ILE A 114 -5.87 -0.99 -12.44
C ILE A 114 -6.84 -0.84 -11.26
N LEU A 115 -6.45 -1.31 -10.07
CA LEU A 115 -7.28 -1.19 -8.87
C LEU A 115 -7.50 0.25 -8.43
N TYR A 116 -6.49 1.13 -8.54
CA TYR A 116 -6.65 2.55 -8.24
C TYR A 116 -7.63 3.23 -9.18
N ILE A 117 -7.58 2.92 -10.48
CA ILE A 117 -8.52 3.43 -11.47
C ILE A 117 -9.94 2.94 -11.12
N GLY A 118 -10.09 1.64 -10.84
CA GLY A 118 -11.37 1.05 -10.41
C GLY A 118 -11.90 1.60 -9.08
N SER A 119 -11.02 2.19 -8.26
CA SER A 119 -11.37 2.81 -6.97
C SER A 119 -11.42 4.34 -7.04
N SER A 120 -11.45 4.94 -8.24
CA SER A 120 -11.50 6.40 -8.43
C SER A 120 -10.38 7.19 -7.72
N SER A 121 -9.18 6.61 -7.56
CA SER A 121 -8.06 7.23 -6.85
C SER A 121 -6.81 7.41 -7.73
N VAL A 122 -6.90 8.33 -8.68
CA VAL A 122 -5.79 8.67 -9.61
C VAL A 122 -4.56 9.18 -8.85
N ALA A 123 -4.75 9.98 -7.80
CA ALA A 123 -3.65 10.50 -7.00
C ALA A 123 -2.80 9.36 -6.39
N SER A 124 -3.44 8.35 -5.81
CA SER A 124 -2.76 7.19 -5.22
C SER A 124 -2.05 6.35 -6.30
N ALA A 125 -2.62 6.25 -7.50
CA ALA A 125 -1.99 5.59 -8.66
C ALA A 125 -0.67 6.28 -9.07
N ILE A 126 -0.70 7.62 -9.14
CA ILE A 126 0.49 8.43 -9.47
C ILE A 126 1.55 8.27 -8.39
N ILE A 127 1.18 8.41 -7.12
CA ILE A 127 2.10 8.27 -5.98
C ILE A 127 2.77 6.89 -6.02
N TYR A 128 1.97 5.83 -6.15
CA TYR A 128 2.50 4.47 -6.20
C TYR A 128 3.41 4.26 -7.40
N THR A 129 3.03 4.74 -8.58
CA THR A 129 3.83 4.60 -9.80
C THR A 129 5.19 5.31 -9.68
N VAL A 130 5.21 6.55 -9.18
CA VAL A 130 6.46 7.30 -8.98
C VAL A 130 7.38 6.56 -8.01
N VAL A 131 6.85 6.13 -6.86
CA VAL A 131 7.64 5.40 -5.86
C VAL A 131 8.14 4.06 -6.40
N TYR A 132 7.29 3.32 -7.12
CA TYR A 132 7.65 2.07 -7.77
C TYR A 132 8.82 2.25 -8.74
N LEU A 133 8.77 3.28 -9.60
CA LEU A 133 9.84 3.58 -10.55
C LEU A 133 11.15 3.94 -9.85
N ILE A 134 11.08 4.75 -8.78
CA ILE A 134 12.25 5.06 -7.95
C ILE A 134 12.86 3.78 -7.39
N LEU A 135 12.04 2.91 -6.78
CA LEU A 135 12.52 1.63 -6.23
C LEU A 135 13.11 0.71 -7.32
N MET A 136 12.54 0.72 -8.52
CA MET A 136 13.02 -0.09 -9.65
C MET A 136 14.39 0.37 -10.15
N VAL A 137 14.61 1.68 -10.20
CA VAL A 137 15.92 2.24 -10.57
C VAL A 137 16.97 1.94 -9.49
N LEU A 138 16.60 2.07 -8.21
CA LEU A 138 17.52 1.85 -7.09
C LEU A 138 17.85 0.38 -6.83
N SER A 139 16.98 -0.56 -7.18
CA SER A 139 17.14 -1.99 -6.91
C SER A 139 18.13 -2.71 -7.83
N GLY A 140 18.71 -2.03 -8.83
CA GLY A 140 19.74 -2.58 -9.70
C GLY A 140 19.25 -3.13 -11.03
N ALA A 141 17.97 -2.92 -11.40
CA ALA A 141 17.43 -3.28 -12.72
C ALA A 141 18.29 -2.77 -13.90
N ARG A 142 19.03 -1.68 -13.69
CA ARG A 142 19.90 -1.03 -14.68
C ARG A 142 21.27 -1.70 -14.88
N LYS A 143 21.79 -2.49 -13.93
CA LYS A 143 23.17 -3.02 -14.01
C LYS A 143 23.33 -4.19 -14.99
N ASN A 144 22.25 -4.86 -15.39
CA ASN A 144 22.31 -5.99 -16.33
C ASN A 144 21.82 -5.65 -17.76
N SER A 145 21.23 -4.47 -18.00
CA SER A 145 20.73 -4.11 -19.34
C SER A 145 21.76 -3.38 -20.22
N MET A 146 22.98 -3.14 -19.70
CA MET A 146 24.07 -2.46 -20.42
C MET A 146 25.23 -3.39 -20.76
N LEU A 147 25.15 -4.68 -20.40
CA LEU A 147 26.17 -5.69 -20.69
C LEU A 147 25.62 -6.88 -21.52
N ALA A 148 24.45 -6.70 -22.13
CA ALA A 148 23.87 -7.62 -23.11
C ALA A 148 23.96 -7.01 -24.52
#